data_AF-A0AAU7ZJG3-F1
#
_entry.id   AF-A0AAU7ZJG3-F1
#
_cell.length_a   1.000
_cell.length_b   1.000
_cell.length_c   1.000
_cell.angle_alpha   90.00
_cell.angle_beta   90.00
_cell.angle_gamma   90.00
#
_symmetry.space_group_name_H-M   'P 1'
#
loop_
_entity.id
_entity.type
_entity.pdbx_description
1 polymer ?
#
loop_
_entity_poly.entity_id
_entity_poly.type
_entity_poly.pdbx_seq_one_letter_code
_entity_poly.pdbx_strand_id
1 'polypeptide(L)'
;MNSVFSSKNAIADATKEQFTEGLLSLHAFSEQLRFVKGGRANLPAAFWRANGDNLGKAKRTTTYFLHGEGDFIQRLHDVLYESTFKLGLFGNFCALELYGTVKPEECPPMNGRMAKALRYLGFDVRAV
;
A
#
# COMPACT_ATOMS: atom_id res chain seq x y z
N MET A 1 -15.58 3.41 -1.57
CA MET A 1 -14.13 3.37 -1.82
C MET A 1 -13.54 4.64 -1.23
N ASN A 2 -12.67 4.51 -0.22
CA ASN A 2 -12.24 5.69 0.55
C ASN A 2 -11.33 6.57 -0.32
N SER A 3 -11.73 7.82 -0.52
CA SER A 3 -11.11 8.76 -1.46
C SER A 3 -9.74 9.29 -1.01
N VAL A 4 -9.23 8.84 0.14
CA VAL A 4 -8.01 9.37 0.76
C VAL A 4 -6.82 9.38 -0.19
N PHE A 5 -6.66 8.35 -1.03
CA PHE A 5 -5.50 8.21 -1.89
C PHE A 5 -5.69 8.81 -3.30
N SER A 6 -6.85 9.37 -3.62
CA SER A 6 -7.17 9.83 -4.97
C SER A 6 -6.42 11.10 -5.40
N SER A 7 -5.94 11.89 -4.45
CA SER A 7 -5.23 13.14 -4.74
C SER A 7 -4.24 13.52 -3.63
N LYS A 8 -3.29 14.40 -3.95
CA LYS A 8 -2.33 14.95 -2.97
C LYS A 8 -3.03 15.61 -1.79
N ASN A 9 -4.10 16.38 -2.05
CA ASN A 9 -4.85 17.10 -1.01
C ASN A 9 -5.61 16.14 -0.10
N ALA A 10 -6.27 15.12 -0.67
CA ALA A 10 -6.98 14.12 0.14
C ALA A 10 -6.03 13.38 1.10
N ILE A 11 -4.81 13.05 0.66
CA ILE A 11 -3.79 12.46 1.53
C ILE A 11 -3.34 13.47 2.58
N ALA A 12 -3.11 14.73 2.19
CA ALA A 12 -2.65 15.79 3.08
C ALA A 12 -3.65 16.07 4.22
N ASP A 13 -4.95 16.00 3.95
CA ASP A 13 -6.00 16.31 4.92
C ASP A 13 -6.45 15.10 5.75
N ALA A 14 -6.12 13.88 5.33
CA ALA A 14 -6.59 12.65 5.98
C ALA A 14 -6.14 12.52 7.44
N THR A 15 -7.04 12.12 8.34
CA THR A 15 -6.66 11.71 9.70
C THR A 15 -5.97 10.35 9.70
N LYS A 16 -5.39 9.93 10.84
CA LYS A 16 -4.82 8.58 10.99
C LYS A 16 -5.88 7.51 10.72
N GLU A 17 -7.11 7.73 11.18
CA GLU A 17 -8.24 6.81 11.04
C GLU A 17 -8.64 6.67 9.58
N GLN A 18 -8.84 7.79 8.88
CA GLN A 18 -9.17 7.81 7.46
C GLN A 18 -8.08 7.14 6.61
N PHE A 19 -6.81 7.45 6.90
CA PHE A 19 -5.67 6.84 6.21
C PHE A 19 -5.64 5.32 6.41
N THR A 20 -5.86 4.87 7.65
CA THR A 20 -5.90 3.44 7.98
C THR A 20 -7.08 2.75 7.31
N GLU A 21 -8.27 3.35 7.33
CA GLU A 21 -9.44 2.82 6.66
C GLU A 21 -9.22 2.70 5.14
N GLY A 22 -8.55 3.68 4.54
CA GLY A 22 -8.07 3.59 3.16
C GLY A 22 -7.20 2.35 2.93
N LEU A 23 -6.18 2.14 3.75
CA LEU A 23 -5.32 0.94 3.64
C LEU A 23 -6.11 -0.36 3.86
N LEU A 24 -7.02 -0.38 4.83
CA LEU A 24 -7.87 -1.53 5.16
C LEU A 24 -8.87 -1.91 4.06
N SER A 25 -9.07 -1.04 3.06
CA SER A 25 -9.84 -1.34 1.86
C SER A 25 -9.05 -2.19 0.85
N LEU A 26 -7.72 -2.23 0.97
CA LEU A 26 -6.85 -3.08 0.15
C LEU A 26 -6.86 -4.51 0.69
N HIS A 27 -6.97 -5.49 -0.21
CA HIS A 27 -6.92 -6.90 0.16
C HIS A 27 -5.53 -7.28 0.69
N ALA A 28 -4.46 -6.86 -0.01
CA ALA A 28 -3.07 -7.12 0.33
C ALA A 28 -2.66 -6.55 1.69
N PHE A 29 -3.27 -5.43 2.11
CA PHE A 29 -3.07 -4.91 3.46
C PHE A 29 -3.72 -5.83 4.51
N SER A 30 -4.89 -6.39 4.20
CA SER A 30 -5.52 -7.41 5.04
C SER A 30 -4.72 -8.72 5.08
N GLU A 31 -3.86 -9.01 4.10
CA GLU A 31 -2.96 -10.18 4.18
C GLU A 31 -1.87 -10.03 5.26
N GLN A 32 -1.60 -8.80 5.73
CA GLN A 32 -0.67 -8.55 6.83
C GLN A 32 -1.16 -9.09 8.17
N LEU A 33 -2.44 -9.49 8.27
CA LEU A 33 -3.00 -10.14 9.45
C LEU A 33 -2.21 -11.38 9.89
N ARG A 34 -1.55 -12.07 8.94
CA ARG A 34 -0.67 -13.21 9.25
C ARG A 34 0.49 -12.86 10.19
N PHE A 35 0.83 -11.58 10.32
CA PHE A 35 1.90 -11.07 11.17
C PHE A 35 1.40 -10.36 12.44
N VAL A 36 0.08 -10.23 12.62
CA VAL A 36 -0.52 -9.45 13.71
C VAL A 36 -1.41 -10.34 14.58
N LYS A 37 -1.00 -10.54 15.84
CA LYS A 37 -1.84 -11.20 16.85
C LYS A 37 -3.08 -10.35 17.17
N GLY A 38 -4.24 -11.00 17.28
CA GLY A 38 -5.53 -10.34 17.56
C GLY A 38 -6.28 -9.81 16.33
N GLY A 39 -5.85 -10.17 15.12
CA GLY A 39 -6.64 -10.01 13.90
C GLY A 39 -6.83 -8.55 13.46
N ARG A 40 -7.94 -8.29 12.75
CA ARG A 40 -8.18 -7.03 12.01
C ARG A 40 -8.24 -5.79 12.90
N ALA A 41 -8.74 -5.93 14.12
CA ALA A 41 -8.79 -4.84 15.09
C ALA A 41 -7.39 -4.31 15.47
N ASN A 42 -6.38 -5.19 15.48
CA ASN A 42 -5.02 -4.84 15.89
C ASN A 42 -4.11 -4.40 14.74
N LEU A 43 -4.50 -4.66 13.49
CA LEU A 43 -3.69 -4.31 12.32
C LEU A 43 -3.40 -2.80 12.21
N PRO A 44 -4.37 -1.88 12.43
CA PRO A 44 -4.09 -0.45 12.48
C PRO A 44 -3.00 -0.07 13.48
N ALA A 45 -3.15 -0.53 14.74
CA ALA A 45 -2.19 -0.24 15.80
C ALA A 45 -0.80 -0.84 15.50
N ALA A 46 -0.76 -2.06 14.94
CA ALA A 46 0.48 -2.69 14.53
C ALA A 46 1.18 -1.91 13.39
N PHE A 47 0.43 -1.41 12.42
CA PHE A 47 0.94 -0.58 11.34
C PHE A 47 1.54 0.71 11.87
N TRP A 48 0.80 1.46 12.70
CA TRP A 48 1.31 2.71 13.24
C TRP A 48 2.54 2.51 14.11
N ARG A 49 2.55 1.49 14.98
CA ARG A 49 3.74 1.14 15.77
C ARG A 49 4.95 0.80 14.91
N ALA A 50 4.76 0.02 13.84
CA ALA A 50 5.84 -0.32 12.90
C ALA A 50 6.39 0.91 12.13
N ASN A 51 5.63 2.01 12.12
CA ASN A 51 5.97 3.26 11.46
C ASN A 51 6.26 4.41 12.44
N GLY A 52 6.49 4.11 13.71
CA GLY A 52 6.78 5.11 14.75
C GLY A 52 5.67 6.15 14.93
N ASP A 53 4.42 5.76 14.71
CA ASP A 53 3.24 6.61 14.80
C ASP A 53 3.27 7.85 13.90
N ASN A 54 4.12 7.83 12.86
CA ASN A 54 4.42 8.99 12.04
C ASN A 54 3.46 9.12 10.83
N LEU A 55 2.34 9.79 11.05
CA LEU A 55 1.38 10.12 9.98
C LEU A 55 2.02 10.98 8.88
N GLY A 56 2.92 11.89 9.21
CA GLY A 56 3.60 12.74 8.25
C GLY A 56 4.45 11.94 7.25
N LYS A 57 5.21 10.96 7.74
CA LYS A 57 5.96 10.02 6.89
C LYS A 57 5.02 9.21 6.00
N ALA A 58 3.94 8.67 6.56
CA ALA A 58 2.96 7.88 5.81
C ALA A 58 2.36 8.70 4.66
N LYS A 59 1.87 9.91 4.95
CA LYS A 59 1.35 10.86 3.95
C LYS A 59 2.37 11.21 2.88
N ARG A 60 3.59 11.63 3.29
CA ARG A 60 4.66 11.99 2.35
C ARG A 60 4.99 10.83 1.43
N THR A 61 5.07 9.62 1.97
CA THR A 61 5.39 8.41 1.21
C THR A 61 4.30 8.09 0.21
N THR A 62 3.03 8.03 0.63
CA THR A 62 1.93 7.69 -0.29
C THR A 62 1.69 8.79 -1.32
N THR A 63 1.89 10.06 -0.96
CA THR A 63 1.83 11.18 -1.91
C THR A 63 2.93 11.08 -2.95
N TYR A 64 4.18 10.81 -2.53
CA TYR A 64 5.28 10.56 -3.46
C TYR A 64 4.96 9.37 -4.35
N PHE A 65 4.57 8.24 -3.78
CA PHE A 65 4.30 7.00 -4.51
C PHE A 65 3.25 7.18 -5.62
N LEU A 66 2.09 7.74 -5.27
CA LEU A 66 0.92 7.79 -6.13
C LEU A 66 0.90 8.99 -7.08
N HIS A 67 1.42 10.13 -6.60
CA HIS A 67 1.26 11.43 -7.26
C HIS A 67 2.58 12.17 -7.47
N GLY A 68 3.70 11.52 -7.18
CA GLY A 68 5.04 12.02 -7.48
C GLY A 68 5.34 11.97 -8.97
N GLU A 69 6.30 12.76 -9.40
CA GLU A 69 6.77 12.78 -10.77
C GLU A 69 7.74 11.63 -11.06
N GLY A 70 8.09 11.46 -12.34
CA GLY A 70 9.05 10.43 -12.79
C GLY A 70 8.41 9.06 -13.05
N ASP A 71 9.26 8.05 -13.11
CA ASP A 71 8.86 6.67 -13.39
C ASP A 71 8.22 5.99 -12.17
N PHE A 72 7.06 5.36 -12.38
CA PHE A 72 6.37 4.56 -11.37
C PHE A 72 7.27 3.46 -10.79
N ILE A 73 8.07 2.78 -11.63
CA ILE A 73 8.91 1.67 -11.16
C ILE A 73 9.96 2.16 -10.16
N GLN A 74 10.54 3.34 -10.39
CA GLN A 74 11.45 3.97 -9.44
C GLN A 74 10.74 4.29 -8.12
N ARG A 75 9.55 4.89 -8.17
CA ARG A 75 8.80 5.22 -6.95
C ARG A 75 8.39 3.98 -6.17
N LEU A 76 8.01 2.92 -6.87
CA LEU A 76 7.70 1.61 -6.27
C LEU A 76 8.94 1.04 -5.57
N HIS A 77 10.09 1.04 -6.24
CA HIS A 77 11.36 0.62 -5.64
C HIS A 77 11.65 1.39 -4.35
N ASP A 78 11.54 2.72 -4.41
CA ASP A 78 11.87 3.59 -3.27
C ASP A 78 10.97 3.29 -2.06
N VAL A 79 9.67 3.12 -2.27
CA VAL A 79 8.72 2.80 -1.20
C VAL A 79 8.94 1.42 -0.59
N LEU A 80 9.51 0.47 -1.33
CA LEU A 80 9.77 -0.89 -0.84
C LEU A 80 11.13 -1.02 -0.13
N TYR A 81 12.14 -0.29 -0.59
CA TYR A 81 13.53 -0.52 -0.21
C TYR A 81 14.21 0.68 0.46
N GLU A 82 13.89 1.91 0.08
CA GLU A 82 14.55 3.10 0.63
C GLU A 82 14.00 3.44 2.01
N SER A 83 14.84 3.48 3.04
CA SER A 83 14.43 3.68 4.45
C SER A 83 13.63 4.97 4.67
N THR A 84 13.93 5.99 3.87
CA THR A 84 13.26 7.31 3.89
C THR A 84 11.78 7.21 3.52
N PHE A 85 11.43 6.28 2.62
CA PHE A 85 10.06 6.08 2.14
C PHE A 85 9.40 4.82 2.70
N LYS A 86 10.19 3.81 3.08
CA LYS A 86 9.66 2.51 3.50
C LYS A 86 8.67 2.61 4.65
N LEU A 87 7.51 1.98 4.48
CA LEU A 87 6.48 1.82 5.50
C LEU A 87 6.43 0.37 6.00
N GLY A 88 6.38 0.19 7.32
CA GLY A 88 6.17 -1.11 7.95
C GLY A 88 4.78 -1.67 7.66
N LEU A 89 4.68 -3.00 7.50
CA LEU A 89 3.44 -3.71 7.11
C LEU A 89 2.83 -3.19 5.78
N PHE A 90 3.67 -2.62 4.92
CA PHE A 90 3.30 -2.19 3.57
C PHE A 90 4.26 -2.83 2.58
N GLY A 91 3.87 -3.97 2.03
CA GLY A 91 4.71 -4.76 1.12
C GLY A 91 4.39 -4.54 -0.35
N ASN A 92 5.08 -5.29 -1.23
CA ASN A 92 4.95 -5.19 -2.68
C ASN A 92 3.50 -5.26 -3.18
N PHE A 93 2.72 -6.26 -2.73
CA PHE A 93 1.31 -6.38 -3.10
C PHE A 93 0.44 -5.25 -2.54
N CYS A 94 0.76 -4.68 -1.37
CA CYS A 94 0.04 -3.49 -0.88
C CYS A 94 0.30 -2.30 -1.80
N ALA A 95 1.55 -2.10 -2.22
CA ALA A 95 1.94 -1.02 -3.11
C ALA A 95 1.28 -1.17 -4.49
N LEU A 96 1.37 -2.35 -5.11
CA LEU A 96 0.80 -2.62 -6.43
C LEU A 96 -0.72 -2.58 -6.44
N GLU A 97 -1.38 -3.16 -5.43
CA GLU A 97 -2.82 -3.07 -5.30
C GLU A 97 -3.25 -1.61 -5.08
N LEU A 98 -2.60 -0.86 -4.19
CA LEU A 98 -2.92 0.55 -3.98
C LEU A 98 -2.75 1.37 -5.26
N TYR A 99 -1.62 1.22 -5.95
CA TYR A 99 -1.33 1.99 -7.15
C TYR A 99 -2.34 1.69 -8.25
N GLY A 100 -2.54 0.42 -8.59
CA GLY A 100 -3.49 0.05 -9.64
C GLY A 100 -4.94 0.29 -9.27
N THR A 101 -5.26 0.37 -7.98
CA THR A 101 -6.58 0.81 -7.51
C THR A 101 -6.82 2.29 -7.78
N VAL A 102 -5.79 3.13 -7.65
CA VAL A 102 -5.88 4.59 -7.87
C VAL A 102 -5.69 4.96 -9.35
N LYS A 103 -4.82 4.22 -10.06
CA LYS A 103 -4.39 4.46 -11.45
C LYS A 103 -4.52 3.19 -12.30
N PRO A 104 -5.73 2.62 -12.47
CA PRO A 104 -5.95 1.37 -13.18
C PRO A 104 -5.52 1.42 -14.66
N GLU A 105 -5.46 2.61 -15.25
CA GLU A 105 -4.99 2.86 -16.62
C GLU A 105 -3.49 2.67 -16.80
N GLU A 106 -2.70 2.82 -15.73
CA GLU A 106 -1.24 2.65 -15.78
C GLU A 106 -0.81 1.25 -15.35
N CYS A 107 -1.47 0.69 -14.35
CA CYS A 107 -1.19 -0.65 -13.83
C CYS A 107 -2.49 -1.26 -13.29
N PRO A 108 -2.84 -2.50 -13.64
CA PRO A 108 -3.99 -3.15 -13.02
C PRO A 108 -3.74 -3.34 -11.51
N PRO A 109 -4.77 -3.21 -10.64
CA PRO A 109 -4.64 -3.59 -9.25
C PRO A 109 -4.14 -5.02 -9.15
N MET A 110 -3.07 -5.28 -8.39
CA MET A 110 -2.45 -6.59 -8.32
C MET A 110 -2.13 -6.98 -6.87
N ASN A 111 -2.72 -8.08 -6.41
CA ASN A 111 -2.50 -8.64 -5.07
C ASN A 111 -2.05 -10.11 -5.13
N GLY A 112 -1.75 -10.68 -3.96
CA GLY A 112 -1.23 -12.05 -3.86
C GLY A 112 -2.15 -13.12 -4.44
N ARG A 113 -3.48 -12.92 -4.42
CA ARG A 113 -4.44 -13.86 -5.03
C ARG A 113 -4.37 -13.82 -6.55
N MET A 114 -4.28 -12.63 -7.13
CA MET A 114 -4.16 -12.47 -8.58
C MET A 114 -2.86 -13.06 -9.10
N ALA A 115 -1.73 -12.82 -8.41
CA ALA A 115 -0.46 -13.43 -8.76
C ALA A 115 -0.51 -14.97 -8.71
N LYS A 116 -1.18 -15.55 -7.70
CA LYS A 116 -1.40 -17.01 -7.64
C LYS A 116 -2.27 -17.53 -8.78
N ALA A 117 -3.34 -16.82 -9.14
CA ALA A 117 -4.22 -17.19 -10.24
C ALA A 117 -3.48 -17.16 -11.58
N LEU A 118 -2.68 -16.12 -11.85
CA LEU A 118 -1.86 -16.04 -13.06
C LEU A 118 -0.82 -17.17 -13.13
N ARG A 119 -0.17 -17.51 -12.01
CA ARG A 119 0.73 -18.68 -11.96
C ARG A 119 0.01 -19.98 -12.27
N TYR A 120 -1.20 -20.16 -11.71
CA TYR A 120 -2.02 -21.34 -12.00
C TYR A 120 -2.38 -21.46 -13.48
N LEU A 121 -2.57 -20.32 -14.16
CA LEU A 121 -2.83 -20.27 -15.61
C LEU A 121 -1.56 -20.47 -16.47
N GLY A 122 -0.39 -20.68 -15.87
CA GLY A 122 0.86 -20.97 -16.58
C GLY A 122 1.74 -19.75 -16.87
N PHE A 123 1.42 -18.56 -16.34
CA PHE A 123 2.28 -17.38 -16.47
C PHE A 123 3.45 -17.39 -15.46
N ASP A 124 4.66 -17.00 -15.89
CA ASP A 124 5.82 -16.80 -14.99
C ASP A 124 5.68 -15.48 -14.21
N VAL A 125 4.97 -15.53 -13.07
CA VAL A 125 4.81 -14.37 -12.18
C VAL A 125 5.74 -14.48 -10.97
N ARG A 126 6.78 -13.65 -10.96
CA ARG A 126 7.81 -13.56 -9.91
C ARG A 126 7.46 -12.63 -8.73
N ALA A 127 6.17 -12.40 -8.49
CA ALA A 127 5.75 -11.66 -7.31
C ALA A 127 5.76 -12.60 -6.09
N VAL A 128 6.83 -12.49 -5.28
CA VAL A 128 7.03 -13.21 -4.00
C VAL A 128 6.67 -12.29 -2.84
#